data_AF-A0A961Y4J0-F1
#
_entry.id   AF-A0A961Y4J0-F1
#
_cell.length_a   1.000
_cell.length_b   1.000
_cell.length_c   1.000
_cell.angle_alpha   90.00
_cell.angle_beta   90.00
_cell.angle_gamma   90.00
#
_symmetry.space_group_name_H-M   'P 1'
#
loop_
_entity.id
_entity.type
_entity.pdbx_description
1 polymer ?
#
loop_
_entity_poly.entity_id
_entity_poly.type
_entity_poly.pdbx_seq_one_letter_code
_entity_poly.pdbx_strand_id
1 'polypeptide(L)'
;MPASTPIQPASFSAAGSDLAEAAAQWLDSLATGRRLAPKTLEAYRRDAAQFFAFLQDHLGESPALADLASLRVTDIRAFLAMRRRDDIGARSLARALSALRSLSRHLLKTRGIEMAALTAIRGPKLPHTLPKPVSADDAADICAGIGL
;
A
#
# COMPACT_ATOMS: atom_id res chain seq x y z
N MET A 1 0.62 29.08 -0.01
CA MET A 1 0.43 27.64 -0.25
C MET A 1 1.20 26.91 0.83
N PRO A 2 0.57 26.19 1.78
CA PRO A 2 1.36 25.51 2.79
C PRO A 2 2.17 24.42 2.11
N ALA A 3 3.49 24.48 2.29
CA ALA A 3 4.40 23.43 1.87
C ALA A 3 3.92 22.12 2.50
N SER A 4 3.62 21.12 1.66
CA SER A 4 3.37 19.77 2.14
C SER A 4 4.59 19.36 2.97
N THR A 5 4.41 19.14 4.27
CA THR A 5 5.49 18.67 5.14
C THR A 5 6.05 17.38 4.55
N PRO A 6 7.37 17.28 4.32
CA PRO A 6 7.96 16.06 3.79
C PRO A 6 7.62 14.90 4.73
N ILE A 7 7.15 13.79 4.14
CA ILE A 7 6.79 12.61 4.93
C ILE A 7 8.10 11.98 5.42
N GLN A 8 8.28 11.91 6.72
CA GLN A 8 9.52 11.43 7.32
C GLN A 8 9.58 9.89 7.33
N PRO A 9 10.75 9.28 7.03
CA PRO A 9 10.92 7.81 7.02
C PRO A 9 10.69 7.18 8.40
N ALA A 10 10.91 7.93 9.47
CA ALA A 10 10.61 7.52 10.86
C ALA A 10 9.14 7.14 11.09
N SER A 11 8.23 7.50 10.17
CA SER A 11 6.83 7.08 10.20
C SER A 11 6.63 5.56 10.01
N PHE A 12 7.70 4.83 9.63
CA PHE A 12 7.69 3.39 9.34
C PHE A 12 8.72 2.64 10.21
N SER A 13 8.60 2.75 11.53
CA SER A 13 9.56 2.15 12.48
C SER A 13 9.68 0.62 12.40
N ALA A 14 8.67 -0.06 11.86
CA ALA A 14 8.69 -1.51 11.66
C ALA A 14 9.51 -1.94 10.43
N ALA A 15 9.83 -1.03 9.51
CA ALA A 15 10.57 -1.34 8.29
C ALA A 15 12.08 -1.12 8.47
N GLY A 16 12.88 -1.85 7.69
CA GLY A 16 14.29 -1.53 7.47
C GLY A 16 14.45 -0.13 6.91
N SER A 17 15.60 0.51 7.14
CA SER A 17 15.84 1.91 6.77
C SER A 17 15.64 2.17 5.27
N ASP A 18 16.09 1.25 4.43
CA ASP A 18 15.96 1.29 2.97
C ASP A 18 14.48 1.25 2.53
N LEU A 19 13.68 0.40 3.15
CA LEU A 19 12.25 0.29 2.90
C LEU A 19 11.48 1.52 3.43
N ALA A 20 11.83 1.98 4.62
CA ALA A 20 11.22 3.17 5.22
C ALA A 20 11.47 4.42 4.35
N GLU A 21 12.68 4.60 3.83
CA GLU A 21 13.02 5.66 2.88
C GLU A 21 12.24 5.55 1.58
N ALA A 22 12.14 4.36 1.00
CA ALA A 22 11.39 4.15 -0.23
C ALA A 22 9.88 4.40 -0.05
N ALA A 23 9.32 4.02 1.10
CA ALA A 23 7.92 4.28 1.43
C ALA A 23 7.64 5.79 1.64
N ALA A 24 8.57 6.52 2.26
CA ALA A 24 8.48 7.97 2.40
C ALA A 24 8.53 8.68 1.03
N GLN A 25 9.47 8.29 0.16
CA GLN A 25 9.58 8.80 -1.22
C GLN A 25 8.33 8.48 -2.05
N TRP A 26 7.73 7.31 -1.84
CA TRP A 26 6.46 6.96 -2.45
C TRP A 26 5.34 7.91 -2.04
N LEU A 27 5.15 8.17 -0.75
CA LEU A 27 4.12 9.09 -0.27
C LEU A 27 4.35 10.52 -0.73
N ASP A 28 5.60 10.99 -0.74
CA ASP A 28 5.95 12.30 -1.30
C ASP A 28 5.60 12.39 -2.79
N SER A 29 5.92 11.35 -3.56
CA SER A 29 5.57 11.29 -4.99
C SER A 29 4.05 11.33 -5.23
N LEU A 30 3.26 10.76 -4.32
CA LEU A 30 1.80 10.81 -4.37
C LEU A 30 1.25 12.19 -3.99
N ALA A 31 1.87 12.86 -3.02
CA ALA A 31 1.51 14.20 -2.59
C ALA A 31 1.79 15.25 -3.68
N THR A 32 3.00 15.21 -4.24
CA THR A 32 3.49 16.20 -5.21
C THR A 32 2.96 15.94 -6.62
N GLY A 33 2.95 14.67 -7.04
CA GLY A 33 2.61 14.29 -8.42
C GLY A 33 1.10 14.24 -8.69
N ARG A 34 0.32 13.61 -7.80
CA ARG A 34 -1.12 13.36 -8.03
C ARG A 34 -2.05 14.30 -7.28
N ARG A 35 -1.53 15.19 -6.42
CA ARG A 35 -2.34 16.04 -5.52
C ARG A 35 -3.41 15.23 -4.77
N LEU A 36 -3.06 14.01 -4.36
CA LEU A 36 -3.96 13.17 -3.57
C LEU A 36 -4.38 13.91 -2.30
N ALA A 37 -5.65 13.77 -1.93
CA ALA A 37 -6.17 14.39 -0.73
C ALA A 37 -5.31 13.98 0.49
N PRO A 38 -5.04 14.89 1.44
CA PRO A 38 -4.18 14.61 2.59
C PRO A 38 -4.71 13.44 3.43
N LYS A 39 -6.04 13.28 3.50
CA LYS A 39 -6.68 12.13 4.15
C LYS A 39 -6.37 10.80 3.46
N THR A 40 -6.24 10.78 2.14
CA THR A 40 -5.89 9.56 1.39
C THR A 40 -4.42 9.20 1.57
N LEU A 41 -3.53 10.20 1.61
CA LEU A 41 -2.12 9.98 1.93
C LEU A 41 -1.94 9.40 3.33
N GLU A 42 -2.65 9.96 4.31
CA GLU A 42 -2.60 9.45 5.69
C GLU A 42 -3.15 8.02 5.78
N ALA A 43 -4.24 7.75 5.07
CA ALA A 43 -4.82 6.43 4.98
C ALA A 43 -3.82 5.41 4.37
N TYR A 44 -3.12 5.80 3.31
CA TYR A 44 -2.10 4.98 2.64
C TYR A 44 -0.85 4.77 3.51
N ARG A 45 -0.39 5.81 4.20
CA ARG A 45 0.71 5.73 5.18
C ARG A 45 0.36 4.72 6.26
N ARG A 46 -0.84 4.80 6.84
CA ARG A 46 -1.31 3.87 7.87
C ARG A 46 -1.38 2.43 7.35
N ASP A 47 -1.90 2.21 6.14
CA ASP A 47 -1.99 0.87 5.57
C ASP A 47 -0.60 0.26 5.30
N ALA A 48 0.34 1.05 4.79
CA ALA A 48 1.72 0.61 4.57
C ALA A 48 2.44 0.31 5.89
N ALA A 49 2.29 1.16 6.90
CA ALA A 49 2.86 0.93 8.23
C ALA A 49 2.31 -0.36 8.87
N GLN A 50 1.00 -0.61 8.74
CA GLN A 50 0.38 -1.84 9.23
C GLN A 50 0.87 -3.08 8.48
N PHE A 51 1.14 -2.95 7.18
CA PHE A 51 1.72 -4.04 6.40
C PHE A 51 3.17 -4.32 6.81
N PHE A 52 3.99 -3.29 7.03
CA PHE A 52 5.38 -3.47 7.48
C PHE A 52 5.46 -4.04 8.90
N ALA A 53 4.56 -3.62 9.80
CA ALA A 53 4.44 -4.22 11.13
C ALA A 53 4.09 -5.71 11.06
N PHE A 54 3.15 -6.08 10.17
CA PHE A 54 2.84 -7.48 9.91
C PHE A 54 4.06 -8.24 9.36
N LEU A 55 4.79 -7.67 8.40
CA LEU A 55 5.98 -8.32 7.84
C LEU A 55 7.09 -8.47 8.87
N GLN A 56 7.27 -7.50 9.76
CA GLN A 56 8.24 -7.60 10.85
C GLN A 56 7.94 -8.77 11.78
N ASP A 57 6.67 -8.93 12.17
CA ASP A 57 6.23 -10.08 12.98
C ASP A 57 6.33 -11.40 12.19
N HIS A 58 6.01 -11.37 10.89
CA HIS A 58 6.01 -12.56 10.04
C HIS A 58 7.40 -13.08 9.68
N LEU A 59 8.36 -12.17 9.46
CA LEU A 59 9.76 -12.50 9.14
C LEU A 59 10.63 -12.63 10.40
N GLY A 60 10.21 -12.03 11.51
CA GLY A 60 10.97 -11.99 12.76
C GLY A 60 12.06 -10.90 12.80
N GLU A 61 12.19 -10.11 11.74
CA GLU A 61 13.12 -9.00 11.61
C GLU A 61 12.50 -7.84 10.82
N SER A 62 13.12 -6.66 10.88
CA SER A 62 12.61 -5.49 10.14
C SER A 62 12.73 -5.72 8.62
N PRO A 63 11.61 -5.78 7.85
CA PRO A 63 11.65 -6.03 6.41
C PRO A 63 12.45 -4.98 5.66
N ALA A 64 13.37 -5.44 4.82
CA ALA A 64 14.10 -4.66 3.85
C ALA A 64 13.36 -4.62 2.50
N LEU A 65 13.86 -3.82 1.56
CA LEU A 65 13.33 -3.78 0.19
C LEU A 65 13.43 -5.13 -0.53
N ALA A 66 14.50 -5.90 -0.27
CA ALA A 66 14.72 -7.20 -0.89
C ALA A 66 13.66 -8.24 -0.46
N ASP A 67 13.18 -8.14 0.78
CA ASP A 67 12.14 -9.05 1.29
C ASP A 67 10.83 -8.85 0.55
N LEU A 68 10.51 -7.62 0.17
CA LEU A 68 9.31 -7.31 -0.61
C LEU A 68 9.27 -8.00 -1.97
N ALA A 69 10.45 -8.19 -2.60
CA ALA A 69 10.57 -8.92 -3.87
C ALA A 69 10.34 -10.43 -3.69
N SER A 70 10.70 -10.95 -2.52
CA SER A 70 10.63 -12.37 -2.17
C SER A 70 9.27 -12.79 -1.60
N LEU A 71 8.37 -11.82 -1.36
CA LEU A 71 7.03 -12.10 -0.86
C LEU A 71 6.26 -13.04 -1.77
N ARG A 72 5.56 -13.98 -1.16
CA ARG A 72 4.66 -14.93 -1.81
C ARG A 72 3.22 -14.49 -1.61
N VAL A 73 2.35 -15.05 -2.45
CA VAL A 73 0.89 -14.86 -2.37
C VAL A 73 0.34 -15.25 -1.00
N THR A 74 0.94 -16.25 -0.35
CA THR A 74 0.58 -16.69 1.00
C THR A 74 0.76 -15.59 2.04
N ASP A 75 1.79 -14.78 1.91
CA ASP A 75 2.20 -13.81 2.92
C ASP A 75 1.25 -12.61 2.89
N ILE A 76 0.87 -12.17 1.69
CA ILE A 76 -0.18 -11.16 1.52
C ILE A 76 -1.56 -11.70 1.96
N ARG A 77 -1.87 -12.98 1.69
CA ARG A 77 -3.12 -13.59 2.19
C ARG A 77 -3.15 -13.67 3.72
N ALA A 78 -2.01 -13.98 4.34
CA ALA A 78 -1.85 -13.98 5.79
C ALA A 78 -2.07 -12.57 6.35
N PHE A 79 -1.52 -11.54 5.72
CA PHE A 79 -1.81 -10.14 6.08
C PHE A 79 -3.31 -9.84 5.99
N LEU A 80 -3.97 -10.16 4.87
CA LEU A 80 -5.41 -9.92 4.72
C LEU A 80 -6.26 -10.70 5.73
N ALA A 81 -5.83 -11.91 6.11
CA ALA A 81 -6.50 -12.72 7.12
C ALA A 81 -6.33 -12.13 8.52
N MET A 82 -5.12 -11.69 8.89
CA MET A 82 -4.87 -10.96 10.14
C MET A 82 -5.74 -9.70 10.19
N ARG A 83 -5.74 -8.91 9.12
CA ARG A 83 -6.57 -7.70 9.01
C ARG A 83 -8.05 -8.03 9.23
N ARG A 84 -8.58 -9.10 8.61
CA ARG A 84 -9.98 -9.52 8.84
C ARG A 84 -10.29 -9.88 10.30
N ARG A 85 -9.33 -10.40 11.06
CA ARG A 85 -9.53 -10.70 12.49
C ARG A 85 -9.65 -9.45 13.34
N ASP A 86 -9.07 -8.33 12.90
CA ASP A 86 -9.21 -7.01 13.54
C ASP A 86 -10.55 -6.31 13.20
N ASP A 87 -11.56 -7.04 12.72
CA ASP A 87 -12.91 -6.58 12.36
C ASP A 87 -12.98 -5.42 11.35
N ILE A 88 -11.92 -5.22 10.55
CA ILE A 88 -11.93 -4.18 9.51
C ILE A 88 -12.75 -4.61 8.30
N GLY A 89 -13.73 -3.78 7.97
CA GLY A 89 -14.64 -3.99 6.83
C GLY A 89 -13.93 -4.09 5.48
N ALA A 90 -14.63 -4.69 4.51
CA ALA A 90 -14.14 -4.96 3.15
C ALA A 90 -13.55 -3.71 2.44
N ARG A 91 -14.07 -2.52 2.74
CA ARG A 91 -13.58 -1.24 2.21
C ARG A 91 -12.15 -0.93 2.64
N SER A 92 -11.79 -1.22 3.88
CA SER A 92 -10.44 -1.01 4.41
C SER A 92 -9.44 -2.00 3.81
N LEU A 93 -9.86 -3.25 3.57
CA LEU A 93 -9.03 -4.25 2.88
C LEU A 93 -8.76 -3.86 1.42
N ALA A 94 -9.79 -3.39 0.71
CA ALA A 94 -9.64 -2.92 -0.66
C ALA A 94 -8.68 -1.72 -0.73
N ARG A 95 -8.82 -0.76 0.19
CA ARG A 95 -7.92 0.40 0.29
C ARG A 95 -6.48 0.00 0.60
N ALA A 96 -6.28 -0.96 1.51
CA ALA A 96 -4.95 -1.49 1.80
C ALA A 96 -4.32 -2.14 0.57
N LEU A 97 -5.06 -2.94 -0.19
CA LEU A 97 -4.58 -3.51 -1.46
C LEU A 97 -4.25 -2.44 -2.50
N SER A 98 -5.06 -1.38 -2.60
CA SER A 98 -4.77 -0.24 -3.49
C SER A 98 -3.49 0.49 -3.11
N ALA A 99 -3.25 0.69 -1.80
CA ALA A 99 -2.03 1.28 -1.28
C ALA A 99 -0.81 0.40 -1.62
N LEU A 100 -0.86 -0.91 -1.33
CA LEU A 100 0.22 -1.85 -1.63
C LEU A 100 0.53 -1.94 -3.12
N ARG A 101 -0.49 -1.99 -3.99
CA ARG A 101 -0.29 -1.95 -5.45
C ARG A 101 0.35 -0.65 -5.92
N SER A 102 0.00 0.47 -5.30
CA SER A 102 0.63 1.75 -5.62
C SER A 102 2.08 1.81 -5.18
N LEU A 103 2.40 1.27 -4.00
CA LEU A 103 3.76 1.15 -3.52
C LEU A 103 4.59 0.27 -4.46
N SER A 104 4.10 -0.91 -4.82
CA SER A 104 4.79 -1.80 -5.77
C SER A 104 5.09 -1.14 -7.12
N ARG A 105 4.16 -0.35 -7.68
CA ARG A 105 4.43 0.41 -8.91
C ARG A 105 5.50 1.47 -8.72
N HIS A 106 5.51 2.13 -7.56
CA HIS A 106 6.55 3.12 -7.25
C HIS A 106 7.91 2.44 -7.12
N LEU A 107 8.01 1.34 -6.37
CA LEU A 107 9.24 0.56 -6.20
C LEU A 107 9.76 -0.01 -7.51
N LEU A 108 8.88 -0.48 -8.40
CA LEU A 108 9.27 -0.93 -9.73
C LEU A 108 9.90 0.22 -10.55
N LYS A 109 9.31 1.41 -10.47
CA LYS A 109 9.79 2.58 -11.21
C LYS A 109 11.10 3.15 -10.65
N THR A 110 11.25 3.22 -9.32
CA THR A 110 12.37 3.92 -8.68
C THR A 110 13.53 3.00 -8.30
N ARG A 111 13.24 1.72 -8.01
CA ARG A 111 14.21 0.74 -7.51
C ARG A 111 14.30 -0.53 -8.36
N GLY A 112 13.43 -0.70 -9.37
CA GLY A 112 13.38 -1.94 -10.17
C GLY A 112 12.83 -3.15 -9.42
N ILE A 113 12.16 -2.94 -8.28
CA ILE A 113 11.66 -4.00 -7.41
C ILE A 113 10.16 -4.21 -7.65
N GLU A 114 9.78 -5.42 -8.06
CA GLU A 114 8.38 -5.82 -8.22
C GLU A 114 7.92 -6.73 -7.06
N MET A 115 6.76 -6.42 -6.48
CA MET A 115 6.09 -7.29 -5.52
C MET A 115 5.16 -8.25 -6.27
N ALA A 116 5.71 -9.27 -6.94
CA ALA A 116 4.94 -10.17 -7.82
C ALA A 116 3.72 -10.82 -7.13
N ALA A 117 3.80 -11.06 -5.82
CA ALA A 117 2.68 -11.59 -5.02
C ALA A 117 1.40 -10.75 -5.11
N LEU A 118 1.51 -9.41 -5.25
CA LEU A 118 0.34 -8.53 -5.35
C LEU A 118 -0.39 -8.66 -6.70
N THR A 119 0.32 -9.05 -7.75
CA THR A 119 -0.24 -9.25 -9.10
C THR A 119 -1.09 -10.51 -9.15
N ALA A 120 -0.70 -11.55 -8.41
CA ALA A 120 -1.43 -12.83 -8.34
C ALA A 120 -2.65 -12.81 -7.40
N ILE A 121 -2.81 -11.77 -6.57
CA ILE A 121 -3.93 -11.64 -5.63
C ILE A 121 -5.07 -10.88 -6.27
N ARG A 122 -6.14 -11.62 -6.59
CA ARG A 122 -7.43 -11.02 -6.92
C ARG A 122 -7.99 -10.36 -5.65
N GLY A 123 -8.16 -9.04 -5.70
CA GLY A 123 -9.04 -8.35 -4.76
C GLY A 123 -10.50 -8.80 -4.98
N PRO A 124 -11.45 -8.40 -4.12
CA PRO A 124 -12.87 -8.54 -4.43
C PRO A 124 -13.11 -7.97 -5.84
N LYS A 125 -13.75 -8.75 -6.71
CA LYS A 125 -13.76 -8.58 -8.18
C LYS A 125 -14.09 -7.14 -8.60
N LEU A 126 -13.08 -6.41 -9.08
CA LEU A 126 -13.24 -5.37 -10.11
C LEU A 126 -12.50 -5.86 -11.36
N PRO A 127 -13.07 -5.65 -12.57
CA PRO A 127 -12.52 -6.22 -13.81
C PRO A 127 -11.10 -5.71 -14.09
N HIS A 128 -10.20 -6.67 -14.33
CA HIS A 128 -8.78 -6.43 -14.57
C HIS A 128 -8.55 -5.88 -15.99
N THR A 129 -7.96 -4.70 -16.08
CA THR A 129 -7.14 -4.29 -17.22
C THR A 129 -5.75 -3.97 -16.68
N LEU A 130 -4.73 -4.43 -17.39
CA LEU A 130 -3.31 -4.13 -17.17
C LEU A 130 -3.11 -2.62 -16.88
N PRO A 131 -2.25 -2.23 -15.92
CA PRO A 131 -2.18 -0.84 -15.50
C PRO A 131 -1.48 0.04 -16.56
N LYS A 132 -2.30 0.69 -17.38
CA LYS A 132 -2.00 2.01 -17.97
C LYS A 132 -1.52 2.94 -16.83
N PRO A 133 -0.54 3.84 -17.04
CA PRO A 133 -0.11 4.78 -16.01
C PRO A 133 -1.35 5.45 -15.44
N VAL A 134 -1.65 5.16 -14.17
CA VAL A 134 -2.91 5.59 -13.56
C VAL A 134 -2.88 7.11 -13.51
N SER A 135 -3.56 7.76 -14.45
CA SER A 135 -4.02 9.13 -14.30
C SER A 135 -4.87 9.19 -13.04
N ALA A 136 -4.82 10.34 -12.37
CA ALA A 136 -5.46 10.58 -11.08
C ALA A 136 -6.98 10.77 -11.20
N ASP A 137 -7.68 9.80 -11.75
CA ASP A 137 -9.14 9.75 -11.77
C ASP A 137 -9.60 8.40 -11.19
N ASP A 138 -10.72 8.40 -10.48
CA ASP A 138 -11.28 7.34 -9.62
C ASP A 138 -10.71 7.19 -8.19
N ALA A 139 -10.82 8.26 -7.41
CA ALA A 139 -11.04 8.17 -5.96
C ALA A 139 -12.45 8.64 -5.53
N ALA A 140 -13.39 8.72 -6.46
CA ALA A 140 -14.77 9.06 -6.14
C ALA A 140 -15.74 8.51 -7.19
N ASP A 141 -16.24 7.29 -6.99
CA ASP A 141 -17.65 7.02 -7.29
C ASP A 141 -18.23 5.89 -6.40
N ILE A 142 -19.26 6.31 -5.66
CA ILE A 142 -20.46 5.64 -5.16
C ILE A 142 -20.49 4.09 -5.10
N CYS A 143 -20.83 3.57 -3.91
CA CYS A 143 -21.73 2.42 -3.79
C CYS A 143 -22.77 2.72 -2.72
N ALA A 144 -23.94 3.17 -3.19
CA ALA A 144 -25.20 2.96 -2.53
C ALA A 144 -25.64 1.49 -2.69
N GLY A 145 -26.35 0.98 -1.69
CA GLY A 145 -27.04 -0.32 -1.68
C GLY A 145 -26.14 -1.47 -1.21
N ILE A 146 -26.55 -2.41 -0.36
CA ILE A 146 -27.90 -2.87 -0.02
C ILE A 146 -27.80 -3.55 1.36
N GLY A 147 -28.68 -3.18 2.30
CA GLY A 147 -28.93 -3.91 3.53
C GLY A 147 -30.42 -3.81 3.79
N LEU A 148 -31.07 -4.98 3.81
CA LEU A 148 -32.51 -5.24 3.92
C LEU A 148 -33.21 -4.44 5.03
#